data_AF-A0A3C1Z3S8-F1
#
_entry.id   AF-A0A3C1Z3S8-F1
#
_cell.length_a   1.000
_cell.length_b   1.000
_cell.length_c   1.000
_cell.angle_alpha   90.00
_cell.angle_beta   90.00
_cell.angle_gamma   90.00
#
_symmetry.space_group_name_H-M   'P 1'
#
loop_
_entity.id
_entity.type
_entity.pdbx_description
1 polymer ?
#
loop_
_entity_poly.entity_id
_entity_poly.type
_entity_poly.pdbx_seq_one_letter_code
_entity_poly.pdbx_strand_id
1 'polypeptide(L)' 'MHGDTRSKLVLCECGKFHFTYRSMTLHFERQEFFAFVDSVARLGTLVKDSANGTAHHPAAVQN' A
#
# COMPACT_ATOMS: atom_id res chain seq x y z
N MET A 1 -21.10 6.97 16.61
CA MET A 1 -21.06 6.14 15.39
C MET A 1 -19.72 5.44 15.35
N HIS A 2 -19.68 4.13 15.65
CA HIS A 2 -18.44 3.35 15.57
C HIS A 2 -18.11 3.15 14.10
N GLY A 3 -17.25 4.02 13.55
CA GLY A 3 -16.72 3.84 12.21
C GLY A 3 -15.91 2.56 12.16
N ASP A 4 -16.40 1.60 11.39
CA ASP A 4 -15.72 0.34 11.08
C ASP A 4 -14.29 0.69 10.64
N THR A 5 -13.28 0.41 11.48
CA THR A 5 -11.88 0.80 11.25
C THR A 5 -11.21 -0.06 10.18
N ARG A 6 -11.97 -0.98 9.58
CA ARG A 6 -11.53 -1.86 8.51
C ARG A 6 -11.52 -1.11 7.19
N SER A 7 -10.35 -0.98 6.58
CA SER A 7 -10.24 -0.51 5.20
C SER A 7 -11.07 -1.38 4.27
N LYS A 8 -11.91 -0.76 3.45
CA LYS A 8 -12.82 -1.43 2.52
C LYS A 8 -12.43 -1.09 1.08
N LEU A 9 -12.24 -2.11 0.26
CA LEU A 9 -12.07 -1.97 -1.19
C LEU A 9 -13.33 -2.51 -1.88
N VAL A 10 -14.00 -1.67 -2.67
CA VAL A 10 -15.22 -2.06 -3.40
C VAL A 10 -15.16 -1.60 -4.85
N LEU A 11 -15.76 -2.40 -5.73
CA LEU A 11 -16.19 -1.95 -7.05
C LEU A 11 -17.54 -1.23 -6.87
N CYS A 12 -17.57 0.06 -7.17
CA CYS A 12 -18.76 0.88 -7.06
C CYS A 12 -19.65 0.71 -8.31
N GLU A 13 -20.96 0.91 -8.16
CA GLU A 13 -21.93 0.89 -9.27
C GLU A 13 -21.64 1.95 -10.34
N CYS A 14 -20.86 3.00 -10.00
CA CYS A 14 -20.35 3.96 -10.98
C CYS A 14 -19.24 3.40 -11.91
N GLY A 15 -18.88 2.12 -11.77
CA GLY A 15 -17.88 1.42 -12.60
C GLY A 15 -16.43 1.61 -12.14
N LYS A 16 -16.21 2.26 -10.99
CA LYS A 16 -14.90 2.69 -10.48
C LYS A 16 -14.56 2.01 -9.16
N PHE A 17 -13.28 2.00 -8.79
CA PHE A 17 -12.80 1.35 -7.57
C PHE A 17 -12.68 2.36 -6.44
N HIS A 18 -13.30 2.06 -5.30
CA HIS A 18 -13.24 2.91 -4.10
C HIS A 18 -12.47 2.20 -3.00
N PHE A 19 -11.45 2.88 -2.47
CA PHE A 19 -10.74 2.46 -1.28
C PHE A 19 -11.05 3.44 -0.14
N THR A 20 -11.75 2.96 0.88
CA THR A 20 -12.10 3.79 2.05
C THR A 20 -11.21 3.42 3.24
N TYR A 21 -10.58 4.42 3.82
CA TYR A 21 -9.85 4.35 5.08
C TYR A 21 -10.29 5.50 5.99
N ARG A 22 -11.00 5.16 7.07
CA ARG A 22 -11.60 6.13 8.00
C ARG A 22 -12.50 7.13 7.24
N SER A 23 -12.18 8.43 7.30
CA SER A 23 -12.91 9.50 6.64
C SER A 23 -12.43 9.79 5.22
N MET A 24 -11.40 9.09 4.73
CA MET A 24 -10.86 9.26 3.39
C MET A 24 -11.37 8.16 2.47
N THR A 25 -11.87 8.55 1.30
CA THR A 25 -12.19 7.63 0.20
C THR A 25 -11.37 8.03 -1.01
N LEU A 26 -10.53 7.12 -1.47
CA LEU A 26 -9.82 7.24 -2.73
C LEU A 26 -10.68 6.65 -3.83
N HIS A 27 -10.78 7.40 -4.93
CA HIS A 27 -11.55 7.04 -6.10
C HIS A 27 -10.58 6.78 -7.26
N PHE A 28 -10.68 5.62 -7.87
CA PHE A 28 -9.83 5.24 -8.99
C PHE A 28 -10.64 4.87 -10.22
N GLU A 29 -10.24 5.42 -11.36
CA GLU A 29 -10.49 4.76 -12.63
C GLU A 29 -9.77 3.42 -12.70
N ARG A 30 -10.18 2.54 -13.62
CA ARG A 30 -9.59 1.20 -13.76
C ARG A 30 -8.07 1.23 -13.91
N GLN A 31 -7.53 2.12 -14.74
CA GLN A 31 -6.09 2.20 -15.00
C GLN A 31 -5.32 2.74 -13.77
N GLU A 32 -5.89 3.75 -13.10
CA GLU A 32 -5.33 4.33 -11.87
C GLU A 32 -5.29 3.29 -10.74
N PHE A 33 -6.32 2.44 -10.66
CA PHE A 33 -6.37 1.37 -9.68
C PHE A 33 -5.22 0.36 -9.86
N PHE A 34 -4.95 -0.07 -11.10
CA PHE A 34 -3.83 -0.98 -11.36
C PHE A 34 -2.48 -0.34 -11.04
N ALA A 35 -2.26 0.92 -11.42
CA ALA A 35 -1.04 1.65 -11.08
C ALA A 35 -0.84 1.80 -9.55
N PHE A 36 -1.94 2.02 -8.82
CA PHE A 36 -1.94 2.06 -7.36
C PHE A 36 -1.54 0.71 -6.76
N VAL A 37 -2.15 -0.39 -7.22
CA VAL A 37 -1.84 -1.75 -6.73
C VAL A 37 -0.37 -2.11 -6.99
N ASP A 38 0.16 -1.82 -8.18
CA ASP A 38 1.57 -2.08 -8.51
C ASP A 38 2.52 -1.31 -7.59
N SER A 39 2.19 -0.06 -7.30
CA SER A 39 2.98 0.79 -6.39
C SER A 39 2.97 0.25 -4.96
N VAL A 40 1.80 -0.16 -4.45
CA VAL A 40 1.65 -0.76 -3.12
C VAL A 40 2.37 -2.11 -3.04
N ALA A 41 2.31 -2.93 -4.09
CA ALA A 41 3.02 -4.21 -4.14
C ALA A 41 4.53 -4.03 -4.03
N ARG A 42 5.10 -3.08 -4.80
CA ARG A 42 6.53 -2.73 -4.71
C ARG A 42 6.91 -2.23 -3.32
N LEU A 43 6.08 -1.36 -2.72
CA LEU A 43 6.29 -0.90 -1.36
C LEU A 43 6.26 -2.05 -0.35
N GLY A 44 5.32 -2.98 -0.51
CA GLY A 44 5.23 -4.18 0.32
C GLY A 44 6.48 -5.04 0.27
N THR A 45 7.07 -5.23 -0.91
CA THR A 45 8.37 -5.91 -1.06
C THR A 45 9.48 -5.19 -0.31
N LEU A 46 9.60 -3.87 -0.47
CA LEU A 46 10.61 -3.07 0.25
C LEU A 46 10.47 -3.16 1.76
N VAL A 47 9.24 -3.09 2.28
CA VAL A 47 8.96 -3.24 3.72
C VAL A 47 9.30 -4.64 4.20
N LYS A 48 8.95 -5.67 3.44
CA LYS A 48 9.27 -7.07 3.76
C LYS A 48 10.79 -7.30 3.78
N ASP A 49 11.51 -6.77 2.81
CA ASP A 49 12.97 -6.90 2.74
C ASP A 49 13.64 -6.14 3.89
N SER A 50 13.10 -4.98 4.27
CA SER A 50 13.56 -4.23 5.46
C SER A 50 13.28 -4.97 6.77
N ALA A 51 12.13 -5.66 6.87
CA ALA A 51 11.77 -6.44 8.04
C ALA A 51 12.57 -7.75 8.17
N ASN A 52 12.99 -8.33 7.04
CA ASN A 52 13.84 -9.52 6.98
C ASN A 52 15.34 -9.19 6.99
N GLY A 53 15.69 -7.92 6.81
CA GLY A 53 17.05 -7.40 6.78
C GLY A 53 17.55 -7.00 8.17
N THR A 54 18.17 -7.97 8.84
CA THR A 54 19.38 -7.75 9.65
C THR A 54 20.19 -6.56 9.11
N ALA A 55 20.61 -5.69 10.03
CA ALA A 55 21.54 -4.60 9.76
C ALA A 55 22.69 -5.05 8.84
N HIS A 56 22.59 -4.75 7.54
CA HIS A 56 23.77 -4.76 6.69
C HIS A 56 24.53 -3.48 7.00
N HIS A 57 25.21 -3.50 8.14
CA HIS A 57 26.35 -2.63 8.37
C HIS A 57 27.35 -3.02 7.28
N PRO A 58 27.69 -2.14 6.32
CA PRO A 58 28.89 -2.39 5.53
C PRO A 58 30.02 -2.40 6.54
N ALA A 59 30.69 -3.55 6.68
CA ALA A 59 31.87 -3.66 7.49
C ALA A 59 32.82 -2.53 7.05
N ALA A 60 33.06 -1.58 7.94
CA ALA A 60 34.07 -0.58 7.75
C ALA A 60 35.38 -1.33 7.45
N VAL A 61 35.82 -1.23 6.21
CA VAL A 61 37.16 -1.66 5.78
C VAL A 61 38.14 -0.89 6.65
N GLN A 62 38.85 -1.63 7.49
CA GLN A 62 39.98 -1.15 8.26
C GLN A 62 41.10 -0.77 7.29
N ASN A 63 41.66 0.43 7.47
CA ASN A 63 43.04 0.77 7.13
C ASN A 63 43.63 1.52 8.33
#